data_AF-A0A3D9D2L5-F1
#
_entry.id   AF-A0A3D9D2L5-F1
#
_cell.length_a   1.000
_cell.length_b   1.000
_cell.length_c   1.000
_cell.angle_alpha   90.00
_cell.angle_beta   90.00
_cell.angle_gamma   90.00
#
_symmetry.space_group_name_H-M   'P 1'
#
loop_
_entity.id
_entity.type
_entity.pdbx_description
1 polymer ?
#
loop_
_entity_poly.entity_id
_entity_poly.type
_entity_poly.pdbx_seq_one_letter_code
_entity_poly.pdbx_strand_id
1 'polypeptide(L)'
;MFEEGNIIYFDPFYFKNGNPAKPKYFVVLKNDGYKNIIASLPTRRDSIPQKETIENGCVEIPSINLNCFIISPNQIITNCNKSFDFPTLLYGHQLDDYNILALKEMYPNEGSDFSIWGKMKTSLFEELINCFKNSKTVKRKYKKLF
;
A
#
# COMPACT_ATOMS: atom_id res chain seq x y z
N MET A 1 -12.39 3.55 9.80
CA MET A 1 -11.89 3.63 8.40
C MET A 1 -10.52 3.01 8.19
N PHE A 2 -9.49 3.37 8.98
CA PHE A 2 -8.12 2.91 8.75
C PHE A 2 -7.78 1.59 9.47
N GLU A 3 -8.52 0.53 9.16
CA GLU A 3 -8.17 -0.80 9.66
C GLU A 3 -7.06 -1.41 8.82
N GLU A 4 -6.21 -2.23 9.44
CA GLU A 4 -5.16 -2.97 8.74
C GLU A 4 -5.76 -3.87 7.65
N GLY A 5 -5.13 -3.86 6.48
CA GLY A 5 -5.59 -4.57 5.30
C GLY A 5 -6.69 -3.85 4.53
N ASN A 6 -7.22 -2.72 5.01
CA ASN A 6 -8.15 -1.93 4.18
C ASN A 6 -7.41 -1.31 3.00
N ILE A 7 -8.03 -1.44 1.84
CA ILE A 7 -7.72 -0.70 0.63
C ILE A 7 -8.73 0.43 0.53
N ILE A 8 -8.24 1.66 0.57
CA ILE A 8 -9.02 2.88 0.48
C ILE A 8 -8.72 3.51 -0.87
N TYR A 9 -9.76 3.98 -1.56
CA TYR A 9 -9.62 4.75 -2.79
C TYR A 9 -9.95 6.20 -2.49
N PHE A 10 -8.98 7.10 -2.69
CA PHE A 10 -9.15 8.55 -2.56
C PHE A 10 -9.28 9.17 -3.94
N ASP A 11 -10.20 10.12 -4.10
CA ASP A 11 -10.38 10.86 -5.36
C ASP A 11 -10.81 12.31 -5.09
N PRO A 12 -9.87 13.29 -5.09
CA PRO A 12 -8.44 13.14 -5.35
C PRO A 12 -7.64 12.81 -4.09
N PHE A 13 -6.45 12.21 -4.23
CA PHE A 13 -5.46 12.10 -3.16
C PHE A 13 -4.45 13.25 -3.22
N TYR A 14 -4.28 13.98 -2.11
CA TYR A 14 -3.31 15.05 -1.93
C TYR A 14 -1.95 14.51 -1.42
N PHE A 15 -0.89 14.69 -2.21
CA PHE A 15 0.45 14.24 -1.85
C PHE A 15 1.15 15.24 -0.93
N LYS A 16 1.86 14.73 0.10
CA LYS A 16 2.65 15.57 1.02
C LYS A 16 3.75 16.39 0.35
N ASN A 17 4.25 15.93 -0.80
CA ASN A 17 5.32 16.60 -1.54
C ASN A 17 4.81 17.71 -2.48
N GLY A 18 3.51 18.04 -2.44
CA GLY A 18 2.92 19.08 -3.27
C GLY A 18 2.70 18.68 -4.73
N ASN A 19 2.92 17.42 -5.09
CA ASN A 19 2.55 16.92 -6.41
C ASN A 19 1.03 17.10 -6.66
N PRO A 20 0.60 17.31 -7.91
CA PRO A 20 -0.82 17.44 -8.25
C PRO A 20 -1.66 16.30 -7.68
N ALA A 21 -2.80 16.67 -7.10
CA ALA A 21 -3.73 15.70 -6.53
C ALA A 21 -4.33 14.84 -7.64
N LYS A 22 -4.51 13.54 -7.37
CA LYS A 22 -5.07 12.60 -8.34
C LYS A 22 -5.66 11.38 -7.65
N PRO A 23 -6.56 10.63 -8.30
CA PRO A 23 -7.10 9.44 -7.68
C PRO A 23 -6.02 8.41 -7.35
N LYS A 24 -6.16 7.79 -6.17
CA LYS A 24 -5.12 6.88 -5.66
C LYS A 24 -5.68 5.85 -4.69
N TYR A 25 -5.22 4.60 -4.88
CA TYR A 25 -5.40 3.55 -3.89
C TYR A 25 -4.39 3.70 -2.74
N PHE A 26 -4.82 3.29 -1.57
CA PHE A 26 -4.10 3.41 -0.32
C PHE A 26 -4.32 2.15 0.50
N VAL A 27 -3.25 1.40 0.77
CA VAL A 27 -3.32 0.16 1.57
C VAL A 27 -2.83 0.47 2.98
N VAL A 28 -3.71 0.29 3.97
CA VAL A 28 -3.37 0.46 5.38
C VAL A 28 -2.58 -0.76 5.86
N LEU A 29 -1.28 -0.59 6.12
CA LEU A 29 -0.38 -1.65 6.55
C LEU A 29 -0.31 -1.81 8.06
N LYS A 30 -0.42 -0.70 8.79
CA LYS A 30 -0.43 -0.68 10.25
C LYS A 30 -1.26 0.48 10.74
N ASN A 31 -2.03 0.27 11.79
CA ASN A 31 -2.62 1.35 12.57
C ASN A 31 -2.14 1.22 14.01
N ASP A 32 -1.40 2.21 14.51
CA ASP A 32 -0.89 2.18 15.88
C ASP A 32 -1.96 2.51 16.93
N GLY A 33 -3.20 2.81 16.51
CA GLY A 33 -4.33 3.11 17.38
C GLY A 33 -4.31 4.51 17.99
N TYR A 34 -3.23 5.28 17.79
CA TYR A 34 -3.04 6.57 18.42
C TYR A 34 -3.12 7.72 17.43
N LYS A 35 -2.14 7.82 16.52
CA LYS A 35 -1.94 9.04 15.73
C LYS A 35 -1.67 8.76 14.28
N ASN A 36 -0.98 7.68 13.93
CA ASN A 36 -0.51 7.48 12.58
C ASN A 36 -0.88 6.10 12.04
N ILE A 37 -1.03 6.04 10.72
CA ILE A 37 -1.09 4.80 9.98
C ILE A 37 0.11 4.69 9.06
N ILE A 38 0.65 3.49 8.90
CA ILE A 38 1.61 3.19 7.83
C ILE A 38 0.81 2.73 6.63
N ALA A 39 1.13 3.27 5.46
CA ALA A 39 0.45 2.88 4.24
C ALA A 39 1.39 2.76 3.05
N SER A 40 0.91 2.02 2.07
CA SER A 40 1.49 1.93 0.73
C SER A 40 0.53 2.52 -0.29
N LEU A 41 1.09 3.05 -1.37
CA LEU A 41 0.37 3.68 -2.48
C LEU A 41 0.55 2.84 -3.74
N PRO A 42 -0.29 1.80 -3.97
CA PRO A 42 -0.09 0.86 -5.08
C PRO A 42 0.03 1.56 -6.43
N THR A 43 0.86 1.01 -7.30
CA THR A 43 1.21 1.64 -8.58
C THR A 43 1.28 0.63 -9.72
N ARG A 44 1.00 1.10 -10.94
CA ARG A 44 1.23 0.39 -12.21
C ARG A 44 2.67 0.53 -12.71
N ARG A 45 3.43 1.48 -12.14
CA ARG A 45 4.80 1.77 -12.60
C ARG A 45 5.72 0.67 -12.10
N ASP A 46 6.27 -0.08 -13.04
CA ASP A 46 7.30 -1.07 -12.77
C ASP A 46 8.69 -0.44 -12.86
N SER A 47 9.52 -0.75 -11.89
CA SER A 47 10.93 -0.34 -11.76
C SER A 47 11.82 -1.53 -11.38
N ILE A 48 11.27 -2.76 -11.43
CA ILE A 48 12.00 -4.00 -11.17
C ILE A 48 12.82 -4.33 -12.44
N PRO A 49 14.11 -4.67 -12.29
CA PRO A 49 14.90 -5.13 -13.43
C PRO A 49 14.28 -6.37 -14.09
N GLN A 50 14.24 -6.40 -15.43
CA GLN A 50 13.56 -7.44 -16.20
C GLN A 50 13.99 -8.87 -15.81
N LYS A 51 15.27 -9.08 -15.49
CA LYS A 51 15.83 -10.38 -15.08
C LYS A 51 15.33 -10.87 -13.71
N GLU A 52 14.83 -9.97 -12.87
CA GLU A 52 14.33 -10.24 -11.51
C GLU A 52 12.79 -10.15 -11.45
N THR A 53 12.13 -10.02 -12.60
CA THR A 53 10.68 -9.87 -12.67
C THR A 53 10.00 -11.19 -12.36
N ILE A 54 9.05 -11.17 -11.44
CA ILE A 54 8.15 -12.28 -11.11
C ILE A 54 6.70 -11.83 -11.31
N GLU A 55 5.78 -12.76 -11.52
CA GLU A 55 4.36 -12.43 -11.74
C GLU A 55 3.63 -11.97 -10.48
N ASN A 56 3.99 -12.53 -9.32
CA ASN A 56 3.29 -12.32 -8.06
C ASN A 56 4.22 -12.52 -6.85
N GLY A 57 3.96 -11.81 -5.76
CA GLY A 57 4.64 -12.00 -4.47
C GLY A 57 5.76 -11.02 -4.20
N CYS A 58 6.70 -11.40 -3.33
CA CYS A 58 7.75 -10.50 -2.84
C CYS A 58 9.02 -10.53 -3.71
N VAL A 59 9.51 -9.35 -4.05
CA VAL A 59 10.80 -9.13 -4.72
C VAL A 59 11.69 -8.30 -3.78
N GLU A 60 12.86 -8.83 -3.44
CA GLU A 60 13.88 -8.15 -2.64
C GLU A 60 15.20 -8.17 -3.40
N ILE A 61 15.69 -6.99 -3.79
CA ILE A 61 16.97 -6.81 -4.49
C ILE A 61 17.80 -5.78 -3.71
N PRO A 62 18.48 -6.19 -2.63
CA PRO A 62 19.18 -5.27 -1.74
C PRO A 62 20.31 -4.51 -2.43
N SER A 63 20.94 -5.09 -3.45
CA SER A 63 22.04 -4.48 -4.21
C SER A 63 21.67 -3.18 -4.91
N ILE A 64 20.38 -2.96 -5.18
CA ILE A 64 19.85 -1.72 -5.78
C ILE A 64 18.82 -1.03 -4.87
N ASN A 65 18.79 -1.39 -3.59
CA ASN A 65 17.84 -0.85 -2.61
C ASN A 65 16.36 -1.01 -3.01
N LEU A 66 16.01 -2.11 -3.68
CA LEU A 66 14.63 -2.37 -4.12
C LEU A 66 13.96 -3.44 -3.25
N ASN A 67 12.74 -3.14 -2.82
CA ASN A 67 11.80 -4.10 -2.27
C ASN A 67 10.41 -3.79 -2.84
N CYS A 68 9.70 -4.82 -3.27
CA CYS A 68 8.37 -4.70 -3.85
C CYS A 68 7.53 -5.93 -3.55
N PHE A 69 6.25 -5.73 -3.26
CA PHE A 69 5.24 -6.78 -3.32
C PHE A 69 4.40 -6.59 -4.58
N ILE A 70 4.30 -7.62 -5.40
CA ILE A 70 3.57 -7.62 -6.68
C ILE A 70 2.27 -8.37 -6.49
N ILE A 71 1.18 -7.81 -6.97
CA ILE A 71 -0.12 -8.45 -7.11
C ILE A 71 -0.39 -8.63 -8.61
N SER A 72 -0.64 -9.86 -9.04
CA SER A 72 -0.98 -10.14 -10.44
C SER A 72 -2.31 -9.52 -10.86
N PRO A 73 -2.48 -9.17 -12.16
CA PRO A 73 -3.78 -8.76 -12.69
C PRO A 73 -4.87 -9.79 -12.39
N ASN A 74 -6.07 -9.31 -12.10
CA ASN A 74 -7.28 -10.10 -11.86
C ASN A 74 -7.21 -11.10 -10.69
N GLN A 75 -6.12 -11.12 -9.92
CA GLN A 75 -6.04 -11.89 -8.69
C GLN A 75 -7.04 -11.35 -7.67
N ILE A 76 -7.90 -12.21 -7.14
CA ILE A 76 -8.86 -11.81 -6.11
C ILE A 76 -8.13 -11.53 -4.80
N ILE A 77 -8.04 -10.24 -4.44
CA ILE A 77 -7.26 -9.78 -3.28
C ILE A 77 -8.11 -9.38 -2.08
N THR A 78 -9.40 -9.11 -2.24
CA THR A 78 -10.27 -8.71 -1.13
C THR A 78 -11.26 -9.80 -0.72
N ASN A 79 -11.82 -9.66 0.48
CA ASN A 79 -12.88 -10.52 1.00
C ASN A 79 -14.20 -10.35 0.22
N CYS A 80 -14.38 -9.22 -0.49
CA CYS A 80 -15.51 -8.94 -1.36
C CYS A 80 -15.23 -9.26 -2.84
N ASN A 81 -14.29 -10.15 -3.10
CA ASN A 81 -13.92 -10.66 -4.43
C ASN A 81 -13.45 -9.60 -5.45
N LYS A 82 -12.90 -8.47 -4.99
CA LYS A 82 -12.32 -7.46 -5.87
C LYS A 82 -10.87 -7.79 -6.22
N SER A 83 -10.46 -7.33 -7.39
CA SER A 83 -9.12 -7.47 -7.96
C SER A 83 -8.73 -6.17 -8.68
N PHE A 84 -7.43 -5.97 -8.90
CA PHE A 84 -6.95 -4.95 -9.82
C PHE A 84 -6.89 -5.54 -11.23
N ASP A 85 -7.22 -4.77 -12.25
CA ASP A 85 -7.20 -5.17 -13.68
C ASP A 85 -5.79 -5.15 -14.29
N PHE A 86 -4.76 -4.85 -13.50
CA PHE A 86 -3.37 -4.65 -13.92
C PHE A 86 -2.37 -5.14 -12.86
N PRO A 87 -1.09 -5.37 -13.23
CA PRO A 87 -0.05 -5.69 -12.27
C PRO A 87 0.09 -4.53 -11.29
N THR A 88 -0.09 -4.82 -10.00
CA THR A 88 -0.13 -3.79 -8.97
C THR A 88 1.04 -3.96 -8.03
N LEU A 89 1.90 -2.95 -7.98
CA LEU A 89 3.16 -2.98 -7.26
C LEU A 89 3.08 -2.12 -5.99
N LEU A 90 3.56 -2.67 -4.88
CA LEU A 90 3.66 -1.99 -3.60
C LEU A 90 5.14 -1.94 -3.19
N TYR A 91 5.77 -0.78 -3.34
CA TYR A 91 7.19 -0.61 -3.08
C TYR A 91 7.49 -0.29 -1.62
N GLY A 92 8.46 -1.00 -1.04
CA GLY A 92 8.93 -0.79 0.33
C GLY A 92 9.51 0.62 0.59
N HIS A 93 10.08 1.26 -0.44
CA HIS A 93 10.58 2.64 -0.33
C HIS A 93 9.46 3.71 -0.38
N GLN A 94 8.26 3.34 -0.84
CA GLN A 94 7.08 4.22 -0.93
C GLN A 94 6.19 4.13 0.31
N LEU A 95 6.57 3.34 1.30
CA LEU A 95 5.88 3.31 2.58
C LEU A 95 6.02 4.66 3.27
N ASP A 96 4.90 5.18 3.77
CA ASP A 96 4.83 6.45 4.45
C ASP A 96 3.84 6.39 5.63
N ASP A 97 4.02 7.30 6.59
CA ASP A 97 3.17 7.42 7.79
C ASP A 97 2.24 8.62 7.70
N TYR A 98 0.94 8.43 7.90
CA TYR A 98 -0.06 9.49 7.76
C TYR A 98 -0.76 9.73 9.08
N ASN A 99 -0.92 11.00 9.45
CA ASN A 99 -1.66 11.36 10.64
C ASN A 99 -3.17 11.13 10.43
N ILE A 100 -3.79 10.39 11.34
CA ILE A 100 -5.20 9.97 11.25
C ILE A 100 -6.14 11.18 11.32
N LEU A 101 -5.85 12.16 12.17
CA LEU A 101 -6.69 13.36 12.30
C LEU A 101 -6.59 14.22 11.05
N ALA A 102 -5.38 14.46 10.55
CA ALA A 102 -5.18 15.20 9.30
C ALA A 102 -5.87 14.52 8.11
N LEU A 103 -5.84 13.19 8.02
CA LEU A 103 -6.59 12.48 6.97
C LEU A 103 -8.11 12.64 7.13
N LYS A 104 -8.65 12.61 8.35
CA LYS A 104 -10.07 12.85 8.60
C LYS A 104 -10.50 14.28 8.25
N GLU A 105 -9.63 15.25 8.52
CA GLU A 105 -9.87 16.66 8.19
C GLU A 105 -9.80 16.91 6.68
N MET A 106 -8.84 16.27 5.98
CA MET A 106 -8.70 16.40 4.53
C MET A 106 -9.78 15.64 3.75
N TYR A 107 -10.25 14.51 4.27
CA TYR A 107 -11.23 13.64 3.61
C TYR A 107 -12.41 13.34 4.56
N PRO A 108 -13.24 14.34 4.89
CA PRO A 108 -14.30 14.17 5.87
C PRO A 108 -15.45 13.28 5.39
N ASN A 109 -15.69 13.18 4.07
CA ASN A 109 -16.88 12.54 3.52
C ASN A 109 -16.55 11.23 2.77
N GLU A 110 -17.03 10.10 3.31
CA GLU A 110 -17.04 8.84 2.58
C GLU A 110 -18.08 8.88 1.45
N GLY A 111 -17.70 8.41 0.26
CA GLY A 111 -18.51 8.44 -0.96
C GLY A 111 -18.21 9.60 -1.90
N SER A 112 -17.64 10.71 -1.40
CA SER A 112 -17.12 11.79 -2.24
C SER A 112 -15.60 11.87 -2.23
N ASP A 113 -14.99 11.96 -1.05
CA ASP A 113 -13.55 12.26 -0.91
C ASP A 113 -12.73 10.97 -0.92
N PHE A 114 -13.33 9.91 -0.37
CA PHE A 114 -12.77 8.56 -0.37
C PHE A 114 -13.87 7.49 -0.34
N SER A 115 -13.49 6.25 -0.64
CA SER A 115 -14.33 5.08 -0.40
C SER A 115 -13.48 3.92 0.10
N ILE A 116 -14.03 3.10 1.00
CA ILE A 116 -13.42 1.82 1.34
C ILE A 116 -13.62 0.88 0.16
N TRP A 117 -12.57 0.68 -0.63
CA TRP A 117 -12.64 -0.18 -1.81
C TRP A 117 -12.81 -1.65 -1.40
N GLY A 118 -12.13 -2.09 -0.36
CA GLY A 118 -12.34 -3.41 0.23
C GLY A 118 -11.25 -3.78 1.24
N LYS A 119 -11.46 -4.86 1.98
CA LYS A 119 -10.47 -5.40 2.92
C LYS A 119 -9.74 -6.57 2.28
N MET A 120 -8.40 -6.53 2.31
CA MET A 120 -7.56 -7.61 1.78
C MET A 120 -7.87 -8.94 2.47
N LYS A 121 -7.70 -10.04 1.72
CA LYS A 121 -7.68 -11.39 2.29
C LYS A 121 -6.55 -11.49 3.30
N THR A 122 -6.82 -12.08 4.45
CA THR A 122 -5.87 -12.16 5.57
C THR A 122 -4.54 -12.77 5.16
N SER A 123 -4.54 -13.91 4.45
CA SER A 123 -3.31 -14.57 4.01
C SER A 123 -2.45 -13.69 3.10
N LEU A 124 -3.06 -13.02 2.12
CA LEU A 124 -2.35 -12.13 1.20
C LEU A 124 -1.81 -10.90 1.93
N PHE A 125 -2.56 -10.38 2.90
CA PHE A 125 -2.09 -9.27 3.73
C PHE A 125 -0.90 -9.68 4.60
N GLU A 126 -0.91 -10.88 5.17
CA GLU A 126 0.22 -11.43 5.93
C GLU A 126 1.47 -11.59 5.04
N GLU A 127 1.32 -12.09 3.81
CA GLU A 127 2.41 -12.18 2.83
C GLU A 127 3.01 -10.80 2.52
N LEU A 128 2.16 -9.80 2.30
CA LEU A 128 2.57 -8.40 2.06
C LEU A 128 3.36 -7.84 3.25
N ILE A 129 2.85 -8.00 4.47
CA ILE A 129 3.53 -7.53 5.68
C ILE A 129 4.85 -8.26 5.86
N ASN A 130 4.89 -9.58 5.66
CA ASN A 130 6.10 -10.37 5.77
C ASN A 130 7.17 -9.94 4.74
N CYS A 131 6.76 -9.60 3.52
CA CYS A 131 7.64 -9.06 2.48
C CYS A 131 8.34 -7.77 2.96
N PHE A 132 7.61 -6.85 3.55
CA PHE A 132 8.17 -5.58 4.04
C PHE A 132 8.95 -5.71 5.34
N LYS A 133 8.48 -6.55 6.26
CA LYS A 133 9.10 -6.79 7.57
C LYS A 133 10.49 -7.39 7.45
N ASN A 134 10.70 -8.29 6.50
CA ASN A 134 11.99 -8.97 6.29
C ASN A 134 12.92 -8.24 5.31
N SER A 135 12.45 -7.18 4.66
CA SER A 135 13.26 -6.41 3.72
C SER A 135 14.44 -5.73 4.39
N LYS A 136 15.59 -5.72 3.73
CA LYS A 136 16.76 -4.95 4.16
C LYS A 136 16.59 -3.47 3.85
N THR A 137 15.81 -3.14 2.82
CA THR A 137 15.70 -1.79 2.24
C THR A 137 14.56 -0.98 2.89
N VAL A 138 13.53 -1.65 3.41
CA VAL A 138 12.45 -0.96 4.16
C VAL A 138 13.00 -0.31 5.43
N LYS A 139 12.61 0.96 5.66
CA LYS A 139 13.03 1.77 6.80
C LYS A 139 12.76 1.04 8.12
N ARG A 140 13.77 1.00 9.00
CA ARG A 140 13.69 0.30 10.31
C ARG A 140 12.52 0.76 11.18
N LYS A 141 12.10 2.04 11.06
CA LYS A 141 10.95 2.57 11.81
C LYS A 141 9.64 1.84 11.49
N TYR A 142 9.43 1.42 10.24
CA TYR A 142 8.23 0.69 9.83
C TYR A 142 8.32 -0.78 10.23
N LYS A 143 9.48 -1.42 10.03
CA LYS A 143 9.68 -2.84 10.37
C LYS A 143 9.46 -3.16 11.86
N LYS A 144 9.71 -2.20 12.76
CA LYS A 144 9.46 -2.36 14.20
C LYS A 144 7.98 -2.38 14.59
N LEU A 145 7.12 -1.91 13.69
CA LEU A 145 5.67 -1.80 13.93
C LEU A 145 4.89 -2.97 13.32
N PHE A 146 5.50 -3.69 12.37
CA PHE A 146 4.99 -4.92 11.77
C PHE A 146 5.26 -6.15 12.64
#